data_AF-A0AAU5TRP4-F1
#
_entry.id   AF-A0AAU5TRP4-F1
#
_cell.length_a   1.000
_cell.length_b   1.000
_cell.length_c   1.000
_cell.angle_alpha   90.00
_cell.angle_beta   90.00
_cell.angle_gamma   90.00
#
_symmetry.space_group_name_H-M   'P 1'
#
loop_
_entity.id
_entity.type
_entity.pdbx_description
1 polymer ?
#
loop_
_entity_poly.entity_id
_entity_poly.type
_entity_poly.pdbx_seq_one_letter_code
_entity_poly.pdbx_strand_id
1 'polypeptide(L)'
;MSNDAVQLEKRIRFALSTLGESNSHHEFEALCLGLARRRIASNLLPATGPVSSGGDQGRDAESHWSNIPRELPGTSLFASLASTQRVVMACTIQAADIPGKIRRDLASICGQGTPVDRVIYFTVTACPPGSGTT
;
A
#
# COMPACT_ATOMS: atom_id res chain seq x y z
N MET A 1 -32.65 -1.27 -0.31
CA MET A 1 -31.31 -0.86 -0.81
C MET A 1 -30.13 -1.56 -0.10
N SER A 2 -30.34 -2.51 0.82
CA SER A 2 -29.25 -3.24 1.50
C SER A 2 -28.60 -4.37 0.66
N ASN A 3 -29.31 -4.88 -0.35
CA ASN A 3 -28.83 -6.00 -1.19
C ASN A 3 -27.67 -5.61 -2.12
N ASP A 4 -27.44 -4.32 -2.37
CA ASP A 4 -26.44 -3.84 -3.33
C ASP A 4 -25.02 -3.85 -2.74
N ALA A 5 -24.87 -3.42 -1.48
CA ALA A 5 -23.56 -3.36 -0.81
C ALA A 5 -22.95 -4.75 -0.58
N VAL A 6 -23.75 -5.74 -0.16
CA VAL A 6 -23.29 -7.12 0.06
C VAL A 6 -22.89 -7.78 -1.27
N GLN A 7 -23.64 -7.52 -2.34
CA GLN A 7 -23.31 -8.05 -3.67
C GLN A 7 -22.07 -7.38 -4.23
N LEU A 8 -21.91 -6.07 -4.01
CA LEU A 8 -20.72 -5.32 -4.37
C LEU A 8 -19.48 -5.84 -3.63
N GLU A 9 -19.58 -6.08 -2.32
CA GLU A 9 -18.49 -6.67 -1.54
C GLU A 9 -18.07 -8.03 -2.10
N LYS A 10 -19.04 -8.92 -2.36
CA LYS A 10 -18.78 -10.24 -2.96
C LYS A 10 -18.12 -10.12 -4.32
N ARG A 11 -18.58 -9.19 -5.15
CA ARG A 11 -18.00 -8.94 -6.49
C ARG A 11 -16.57 -8.43 -6.38
N ILE A 12 -16.29 -7.49 -5.47
CA ILE A 12 -14.93 -6.99 -5.22
C ILE A 12 -14.03 -8.13 -4.76
N ARG A 13 -14.48 -8.94 -3.78
CA ARG A 13 -13.70 -10.07 -3.26
C ARG A 13 -13.39 -11.10 -4.35
N PHE A 14 -14.37 -11.41 -5.21
CA PHE A 14 -14.17 -12.31 -6.34
C PHE A 14 -13.16 -11.73 -7.35
N ALA A 15 -13.31 -10.47 -7.75
CA ALA A 15 -12.36 -9.82 -8.66
C ALA A 15 -10.93 -9.80 -8.09
N LEU A 16 -10.77 -9.53 -6.79
CA LEU A 16 -9.47 -9.58 -6.14
C LEU A 16 -8.88 -10.99 -6.12
N SER A 17 -9.69 -12.03 -5.95
CA SER A 17 -9.21 -13.43 -5.98
C SER A 17 -8.73 -13.89 -7.35
N THR A 18 -9.25 -13.31 -8.44
CA THR A 18 -8.87 -13.71 -9.81
C THR A 18 -7.63 -12.98 -10.32
N LEU A 19 -7.14 -11.94 -9.63
CA LEU A 19 -5.95 -11.17 -10.06
C LEU A 19 -4.68 -12.02 -10.18
N GLY A 20 -4.56 -13.06 -9.34
CA GLY A 20 -3.44 -14.01 -9.40
C GLY A 20 -3.46 -14.87 -10.66
N GLU A 21 -4.65 -15.16 -11.21
CA GLU A 21 -4.82 -15.98 -12.41
C GLU A 21 -4.43 -15.21 -13.69
N SER A 22 -4.59 -13.89 -13.69
CA SER A 22 -4.26 -13.02 -14.82
C SER A 22 -2.87 -12.38 -14.75
N ASN A 23 -2.04 -12.72 -13.75
CA ASN A 23 -0.76 -12.06 -13.46
C ASN A 23 -0.88 -10.52 -13.32
N SER A 24 -2.04 -10.02 -12.88
CA SER A 24 -2.37 -8.58 -12.80
C SER A 24 -1.84 -7.93 -11.51
N HIS A 25 -0.61 -8.21 -11.10
CA HIS A 25 -0.02 -7.64 -9.87
C HIS A 25 0.04 -6.10 -9.92
N HIS A 26 0.40 -5.55 -11.08
CA HIS A 26 0.48 -4.11 -11.29
C HIS A 26 -0.88 -3.39 -11.20
N GLU A 27 -1.98 -4.07 -11.56
CA GLU A 27 -3.32 -3.50 -11.37
C GLU A 27 -3.67 -3.38 -9.89
N PHE A 28 -3.26 -4.37 -9.09
CA PHE A 28 -3.45 -4.32 -7.64
C PHE A 28 -2.62 -3.21 -6.99
N GLU A 29 -1.35 -3.07 -7.38
CA GLU A 29 -0.48 -1.98 -6.95
C GLU A 29 -1.12 -0.61 -7.24
N ALA A 30 -1.64 -0.42 -8.46
CA ALA A 30 -2.30 0.82 -8.87
C ALA A 30 -3.57 1.12 -8.05
N LEU A 31 -4.40 0.10 -7.79
CA LEU A 31 -5.58 0.22 -6.94
C LEU A 31 -5.21 0.60 -5.50
N CYS A 32 -4.22 -0.09 -4.91
CA CYS A 32 -3.73 0.17 -3.57
C CYS A 32 -3.14 1.58 -3.44
N LEU A 33 -2.35 2.00 -4.42
CA LEU A 33 -1.78 3.34 -4.47
C LEU A 33 -2.87 4.41 -4.53
N GLY A 34 -3.88 4.23 -5.40
CA GLY A 34 -5.01 5.14 -5.52
C GLY A 34 -5.79 5.28 -4.21
N LEU A 35 -6.01 4.17 -3.51
CA LEU A 35 -6.67 4.17 -2.20
C LEU A 35 -5.81 4.86 -1.13
N ALA A 36 -4.51 4.53 -1.05
CA ALA A 36 -3.58 5.10 -0.09
C ALA A 36 -3.43 6.62 -0.27
N ARG A 37 -3.36 7.11 -1.50
CA ARG A 37 -3.31 8.55 -1.81
C ARG A 37 -4.56 9.30 -1.38
N ARG A 38 -5.73 8.65 -1.45
CA ARG A 38 -7.02 9.26 -1.06
C ARG A 38 -7.29 9.22 0.44
N ARG A 39 -6.68 8.29 1.18
CA ARG A 39 -7.05 8.00 2.57
C ARG A 39 -5.92 8.15 3.59
N ILE A 40 -4.66 8.05 3.16
CA ILE A 40 -3.52 7.94 4.08
C ILE A 40 -2.46 8.99 3.79
N ALA A 41 -1.87 9.00 2.59
CA ALA A 41 -0.78 9.92 2.24
C ALA A 41 -0.86 10.34 0.76
N SER A 42 -1.22 11.59 0.49
CA SER A 42 -1.50 12.10 -0.87
C SER A 42 -0.26 12.18 -1.76
N ASN A 43 0.90 12.35 -1.13
CA ASN A 43 2.22 12.48 -1.73
C ASN A 43 2.96 11.14 -1.94
N LEU A 44 2.25 10.01 -1.89
CA LEU A 44 2.77 8.72 -2.36
C LEU A 44 2.91 8.72 -3.89
N LEU A 45 4.08 8.32 -4.38
CA LEU A 45 4.35 8.08 -5.80
C LEU A 45 4.82 6.62 -6.00
N PRO A 46 4.51 5.98 -7.14
CA PRO A 46 4.99 4.63 -7.43
C PRO A 46 6.51 4.57 -7.34
N ALA A 47 7.04 3.49 -6.77
CA ALA A 47 8.47 3.26 -6.75
C ALA A 47 8.93 2.86 -8.16
N THR A 48 9.65 3.76 -8.83
CA THR A 48 10.21 3.48 -10.17
C THR A 48 11.73 3.43 -10.07
N GLY A 49 12.26 2.35 -9.51
CA GLY A 49 13.71 2.10 -9.44
C GLY A 49 14.19 1.21 -10.60
N PRO A 50 15.38 1.43 -11.19
CA PRO A 50 15.95 0.49 -12.14
C PRO A 50 16.19 -0.86 -11.46
N VAL A 51 15.61 -1.94 -12.01
CA VAL A 51 15.74 -3.32 -11.50
C VAL A 51 17.21 -3.74 -11.35
N SER A 52 18.10 -3.18 -12.18
CA SER A 52 19.54 -3.47 -12.23
C SER A 52 20.40 -2.85 -11.12
N SER A 53 19.87 -1.97 -10.27
CA SER A 53 20.64 -1.30 -9.20
C SER A 53 20.10 -1.59 -7.79
N GLY A 54 19.44 -2.73 -7.60
CA GLY A 54 18.75 -3.08 -6.35
C GLY A 54 17.24 -2.90 -6.40
N GLY A 55 16.69 -2.59 -7.59
CA GLY A 55 15.26 -2.48 -7.83
C GLY A 55 14.58 -1.44 -6.95
N ASP A 56 13.35 -1.74 -6.55
CA ASP A 56 12.51 -0.93 -5.67
C ASP A 56 12.73 -1.22 -4.18
N GLN A 57 13.70 -2.07 -3.83
CA GLN A 57 13.96 -2.56 -2.46
C GLN A 57 12.72 -3.20 -1.79
N GLY A 58 11.80 -3.74 -2.61
CA GLY A 58 10.54 -4.32 -2.16
C GLY A 58 9.46 -3.29 -1.82
N ARG A 59 9.59 -2.05 -2.31
CA ARG A 59 8.60 -0.97 -2.12
C ARG A 59 7.77 -0.81 -3.37
N ASP A 60 6.45 -0.72 -3.25
CA ASP A 60 5.59 -0.44 -4.42
C ASP A 60 5.36 1.06 -4.60
N ALA A 61 5.43 1.84 -3.50
CA ALA A 61 5.38 3.29 -3.52
C ALA A 61 6.05 3.90 -2.29
N GLU A 62 6.46 5.17 -2.39
CA GLU A 62 6.97 5.93 -1.26
C GLU A 62 6.50 7.39 -1.27
N SER A 63 6.46 8.01 -0.09
CA SER A 63 6.06 9.40 0.05
C SER A 63 7.22 10.31 -0.28
N HIS A 64 6.97 11.34 -1.10
CA HIS A 64 7.97 12.34 -1.43
C HIS A 64 7.71 13.66 -0.70
N TRP A 65 8.80 14.33 -0.32
CA TRP A 65 8.71 15.64 0.28
C TRP A 65 8.00 16.63 -0.66
N SER A 66 7.14 17.47 -0.09
CA SER A 66 6.45 18.54 -0.81
C SER A 66 6.60 19.86 -0.07
N ASN A 67 7.00 20.91 -0.79
CA ASN A 67 7.07 22.28 -0.26
C ASN A 67 5.74 23.02 -0.38
N ILE A 68 4.63 22.36 -0.05
CA ILE A 68 3.34 23.06 -0.03
C ILE A 68 3.27 23.71 1.35
N PRO A 69 3.23 25.06 1.43
CA PRO A 69 2.99 25.72 2.71
C PRO A 69 1.76 25.07 3.32
N ARG A 70 1.71 24.94 4.65
CA ARG A 70 0.46 24.53 5.31
C ARG A 70 -0.53 25.68 5.14
N GLU A 71 -1.07 25.81 3.93
CA GLU A 71 -2.12 26.75 3.56
C GLU A 71 -3.31 26.48 4.47
N LEU A 72 -4.17 27.49 4.61
CA LEU A 72 -5.32 27.48 5.51
C LEU A 72 -6.01 26.10 5.49
N PRO A 73 -6.27 25.49 6.67
CA PRO A 73 -6.92 24.19 6.74
C PRO A 73 -8.18 24.14 5.86
N GLY A 74 -8.26 23.14 4.98
CA GLY A 74 -9.41 22.94 4.11
C GLY A 74 -9.32 23.56 2.70
N THR A 75 -8.22 24.24 2.34
CA THR A 75 -8.05 24.77 0.96
C THR A 75 -7.58 23.70 -0.04
N SER A 76 -6.90 22.65 0.43
CA SER A 76 -6.42 21.56 -0.42
C SER A 76 -6.48 20.22 0.30
N LEU A 77 -7.24 19.28 -0.28
CA LEU A 77 -7.28 17.88 0.17
C LEU A 77 -5.91 17.19 0.02
N PHE A 78 -5.13 17.60 -0.99
CA PHE A 78 -3.77 17.09 -1.16
C PHE A 78 -2.88 17.55 0.00
N ALA A 79 -2.83 18.85 0.28
CA ALA A 79 -1.97 19.40 1.33
C ALA A 79 -2.35 18.86 2.72
N SER A 80 -3.64 18.62 2.95
CA SER A 80 -4.16 18.06 4.20
C SER A 80 -3.68 16.63 4.48
N LEU A 81 -3.40 15.85 3.43
CA LEU A 81 -2.97 14.45 3.51
C LEU A 81 -1.50 14.25 3.12
N ALA A 82 -0.76 15.30 2.79
CA ALA A 82 0.65 15.17 2.45
C ALA A 82 1.43 14.82 3.70
N SER A 83 2.00 13.61 3.74
CA SER A 83 2.75 13.13 4.89
C SER A 83 4.11 13.83 4.99
N THR A 84 4.46 14.28 6.20
CA THR A 84 5.82 14.72 6.54
C THR A 84 6.70 13.57 7.02
N GLN A 85 6.12 12.41 7.32
CA GLN A 85 6.82 11.17 7.61
C GLN A 85 7.17 10.47 6.30
N ARG A 86 8.25 9.68 6.30
CA ARG A 86 8.56 8.81 5.18
C ARG A 86 7.74 7.53 5.24
N VAL A 87 6.66 7.53 4.48
CA VAL A 87 5.69 6.45 4.36
C VAL A 87 6.02 5.62 3.14
N VAL A 88 6.08 4.31 3.31
CA VAL A 88 6.26 3.34 2.23
C VAL A 88 4.98 2.51 2.09
N MET A 89 4.64 2.15 0.86
CA MET A 89 3.58 1.21 0.55
C MET A 89 4.17 -0.08 0.00
N ALA A 90 3.62 -1.20 0.45
CA ALA A 90 3.81 -2.51 -0.16
C ALA A 90 2.46 -3.23 -0.27
N CYS A 91 2.35 -4.16 -1.19
CA CYS A 91 1.15 -4.92 -1.44
C CYS A 91 1.48 -6.34 -1.91
N THR A 92 0.55 -7.26 -1.71
CA THR A 92 0.70 -8.62 -2.23
C THR A 92 -0.64 -9.23 -2.61
N ILE A 93 -0.63 -9.95 -3.73
CA ILE A 93 -1.72 -10.84 -4.15
C ILE A 93 -1.52 -12.28 -3.67
N GLN A 94 -0.41 -12.59 -2.98
CA GLN A 94 -0.16 -13.91 -2.42
C GLN A 94 -1.29 -14.27 -1.44
N ALA A 95 -1.70 -15.53 -1.42
CA ALA A 95 -2.80 -16.02 -0.56
C ALA A 95 -2.33 -16.91 0.61
N ALA A 96 -1.14 -17.51 0.49
CA ALA A 96 -0.56 -18.38 1.51
C ALA A 96 0.50 -17.66 2.34
N ASP A 97 0.67 -18.03 3.62
CA ASP A 97 1.70 -17.48 4.53
C ASP A 97 1.77 -15.94 4.52
N ILE A 98 0.62 -15.26 4.57
CA ILE A 98 0.56 -13.79 4.58
C ILE A 98 1.42 -13.19 5.70
N PRO A 99 1.36 -13.67 6.96
CA PRO A 99 2.19 -13.11 8.02
C PRO A 99 3.69 -13.29 7.78
N GLY A 100 4.12 -14.43 7.20
CA GLY A 100 5.51 -14.66 6.85
C GLY A 100 5.98 -13.75 5.72
N LYS A 101 5.15 -13.55 4.68
CA LYS A 101 5.44 -12.61 3.58
C LYS A 101 5.59 -11.18 4.09
N ILE A 102 4.65 -10.70 4.89
CA ILE A 102 4.69 -9.35 5.48
C ILE A 102 6.01 -9.15 6.25
N ARG A 103 6.40 -10.09 7.13
CA ARG A 103 7.64 -9.97 7.90
C ARG A 103 8.89 -9.92 7.03
N ARG A 104 8.97 -10.78 6.00
CA ARG A 104 10.10 -10.80 5.05
C ARG A 104 10.21 -9.48 4.29
N ASP A 105 9.10 -8.95 3.82
CA ASP A 105 9.09 -7.68 3.10
C ASP A 105 9.45 -6.52 4.01
N LEU A 106 8.91 -6.46 5.23
CA LEU A 106 9.28 -5.43 6.21
C LEU A 106 10.78 -5.48 6.53
N ALA A 107 11.37 -6.67 6.65
CA ALA A 107 12.81 -6.81 6.84
C ALA A 107 13.60 -6.27 5.64
N SER A 108 13.13 -6.48 4.41
CA SER A 108 13.73 -5.90 3.19
C SER A 108 13.59 -4.38 3.16
N ILE A 109 12.36 -3.87 3.30
CA ILE A 109 12.01 -2.45 3.21
C ILE A 109 12.74 -1.62 4.25
N CYS A 110 12.82 -2.12 5.49
CA CYS A 110 13.43 -1.42 6.62
C CYS A 110 14.92 -1.73 6.81
N GLY A 111 15.41 -2.82 6.22
CA GLY A 111 16.81 -3.26 6.34
C GLY A 111 17.77 -2.55 5.38
N GLN A 112 17.26 -1.75 4.44
CA GLN A 112 18.06 -1.11 3.39
C GLN A 112 17.66 0.35 3.17
N GLY A 113 18.64 1.18 2.80
CA GLY A 113 18.42 2.59 2.44
C GLY A 113 18.09 3.48 3.63
N THR A 114 17.21 4.46 3.41
CA THR A 114 16.85 5.45 4.42
C THR A 114 15.94 4.82 5.51
N PRO A 115 15.88 5.33 6.76
CA PRO A 115 15.01 4.84 7.85
C PRO A 115 13.51 5.14 7.66
N VAL A 116 12.66 4.12 7.53
CA VAL A 116 11.22 4.24 7.18
C VAL A 116 10.39 4.50 8.43
N ASP A 117 9.54 5.53 8.42
CA ASP A 117 8.72 5.89 9.58
C ASP A 117 7.45 5.04 9.69
N ARG A 118 6.88 4.66 8.53
CA ARG A 118 5.61 3.92 8.46
C ARG A 118 5.53 3.08 7.19
N VAL A 119 5.03 1.86 7.32
CA VAL A 119 4.68 0.99 6.17
C VAL A 119 3.17 0.78 6.12
N ILE A 120 2.57 1.04 4.97
CA ILE A 120 1.19 0.67 4.64
C ILE A 120 1.26 -0.62 3.83
N TYR A 121 0.62 -1.68 4.31
CA TYR A 121 0.69 -2.99 3.67
C TYR A 121 -0.70 -3.45 3.26
N PHE A 122 -0.92 -3.68 1.96
CA PHE A 122 -2.18 -4.18 1.42
C PHE A 122 -2.11 -5.65 1.04
N THR A 123 -3.15 -6.41 1.37
CA THR A 123 -3.24 -7.83 1.06
C THR A 123 -4.61 -8.14 0.43
N VAL A 124 -4.65 -8.97 -0.61
CA VAL A 124 -5.93 -9.47 -1.15
C VAL A 124 -6.59 -10.48 -0.20
N THR A 125 -5.76 -11.23 0.53
CA THR A 125 -6.19 -12.22 1.51
C THR A 125 -6.16 -11.59 2.89
N ALA A 126 -7.20 -11.84 3.69
CA ALA A 126 -7.25 -11.36 5.06
C ALA A 126 -6.04 -11.90 5.84
N CYS A 127 -5.26 -11.01 6.45
CA CYS A 127 -4.25 -11.43 7.42
C CYS A 127 -4.96 -11.87 8.70
N PRO A 128 -4.73 -13.10 9.18
CA PRO A 128 -5.21 -13.50 10.50
C PRO A 128 -4.68 -12.51 11.55
N PRO A 129 -5.46 -12.20 12.60
CA PRO A 129 -4.93 -11.48 13.73
C PRO A 129 -3.73 -12.27 14.26
N GLY A 130 -2.62 -11.58 14.52
CA GLY A 130 -1.48 -12.23 15.15
C GLY A 130 -1.93 -12.89 16.45
N SER A 131 -1.43 -14.09 16.74
CA SER A 131 -1.51 -14.67 18.08
C SER A 131 -0.71 -13.79 19.03
N GLY A 132 -1.30 -12.67 19.43
CA GLY A 132 -0.71 -11.75 20.37
C GLY A 132 -0.67 -12.43 21.72
N THR A 133 0.49 -12.94 22.10
CA THR A 133 0.82 -13.08 23.51
C THR A 133 1.06 -11.64 23.99
N THR A 134 0.02 -11.03 24.54
CA THR A 134 0.15 -9.84 25.41
C THR A 134 0.98 -10.19 26.63
#